data_AF-A0A849HUH0-F1
#
_entry.id   AF-A0A849HUH0-F1
#
_cell.length_a   1.000
_cell.length_b   1.000
_cell.length_c   1.000
_cell.angle_alpha   90.00
_cell.angle_beta   90.00
_cell.angle_gamma   90.00
#
_symmetry.space_group_name_H-M   'P 1'
#
loop_
_entity.id
_entity.type
_entity.pdbx_description
1 polymer ?
#
loop_
_entity_poly.entity_id
_entity_poly.type
_entity_poly.pdbx_seq_one_letter_code
_entity_poly.pdbx_strand_id
1 'polypeptide(L)'
;MYKFLMASTCAPDAGESCTRPQGADAGAGREITEDCWWMPSIQTGPDQNGLALGLRALPGSIIVDASAKRYMNKARSYMATGKIMYKHGAANERHWLIMDGRFLKRYMFAELSQKSIRNQMLKSGFLQRTDSVSDLAAKCGIDPAILQNTIDRFNSFARHGVDEDFRRI
;
A
#
# COMPACT_ATOMS: atom_id res chain seq x y z
N MET A 1 -8.84 19.36 8.24
CA MET A 1 -10.00 18.62 8.78
C MET A 1 -9.95 17.22 8.17
N TYR A 2 -9.39 16.28 8.91
CA TYR A 2 -8.77 15.08 8.34
C TYR A 2 -9.80 14.02 7.98
N LYS A 3 -9.64 13.45 6.79
CA LYS A 3 -10.31 12.24 6.32
C LYS A 3 -9.19 11.35 5.86
N PHE A 4 -8.80 10.38 6.67
CA PHE A 4 -7.75 9.44 6.33
C PHE A 4 -8.37 8.34 5.50
N LEU A 5 -7.77 8.10 4.33
CA LEU A 5 -8.16 7.04 3.44
C LEU A 5 -7.00 6.05 3.39
N MET A 6 -7.31 4.79 3.66
CA MET A 6 -6.32 3.71 3.64
C MET A 6 -6.74 2.65 2.65
N ALA A 7 -5.81 2.25 1.79
CA ALA A 7 -5.94 1.13 0.88
C ALA A 7 -5.04 -0.04 1.34
N SER A 8 -5.60 -1.24 1.44
CA SER A 8 -4.84 -2.48 1.66
C SER A 8 -4.04 -2.78 0.40
N THR A 9 -2.72 -2.86 0.50
CA THR A 9 -1.87 -3.35 -0.59
C THR A 9 -1.73 -4.85 -0.48
N CYS A 10 -2.12 -5.59 -1.52
CA CYS A 10 -1.85 -7.01 -1.64
C CYS A 10 -0.47 -7.21 -2.27
N ALA A 11 0.06 -8.42 -2.13
CA ALA A 11 1.35 -8.88 -2.65
C ALA A 11 1.68 -8.35 -4.05
N PRO A 12 2.97 -8.22 -4.40
CA PRO A 12 3.37 -7.91 -5.76
C PRO A 12 2.73 -8.93 -6.71
N ASP A 13 2.04 -8.44 -7.74
CA ASP A 13 1.60 -9.28 -8.85
C ASP A 13 2.84 -9.64 -9.67
N ALA A 14 3.47 -10.74 -9.29
CA ALA A 14 4.35 -11.44 -10.19
C ALA A 14 3.47 -11.87 -11.38
N GLY A 15 3.45 -11.09 -12.47
CA GLY A 15 2.61 -11.38 -13.64
C GLY A 15 2.77 -12.81 -14.13
N GLU A 16 1.86 -13.33 -14.96
CA GLU A 16 1.83 -14.75 -15.37
C GLU A 16 3.17 -15.30 -15.91
N SER A 17 4.08 -14.43 -16.38
CA SER A 17 5.46 -14.79 -16.77
C SER A 17 6.37 -15.23 -15.61
N CYS A 18 5.95 -15.07 -14.36
CA CYS A 18 6.68 -15.45 -13.15
C CYS A 18 6.34 -16.85 -12.63
N THR A 19 5.24 -17.41 -13.09
CA THR A 19 4.89 -18.80 -12.84
C THR A 19 5.42 -19.62 -14.01
N ARG A 20 6.49 -20.40 -13.80
CA ARG A 20 6.85 -21.45 -14.75
C ARG A 20 5.62 -22.38 -14.87
N PRO A 21 5.06 -22.62 -16.06
CA PRO A 21 3.99 -23.60 -16.17
C PRO A 21 4.63 -24.99 -16.08
N GLN A 22 4.17 -25.82 -15.15
CA GLN A 22 4.22 -27.26 -15.37
C GLN A 22 3.20 -27.98 -14.52
N GLY A 23 2.53 -28.93 -15.17
CA GLY A 23 1.40 -29.65 -14.63
C GLY A 23 1.72 -30.48 -13.40
N ALA A 24 0.64 -30.74 -12.69
CA ALA A 24 0.36 -31.87 -11.81
C ALA A 24 1.28 -32.07 -10.58
N ASP A 25 0.59 -32.19 -9.46
CA ASP A 25 0.97 -32.82 -8.21
C ASP A 25 1.73 -32.00 -7.15
N ALA A 26 0.98 -31.80 -6.07
CA ALA A 26 1.37 -31.65 -4.66
C ALA A 26 2.85 -31.39 -4.36
N GLY A 27 3.14 -30.16 -3.89
CA GLY A 27 4.26 -29.94 -2.95
C GLY A 27 5.37 -28.99 -3.39
N ALA A 28 5.30 -28.35 -4.56
CA ALA A 28 6.34 -27.41 -4.99
C ALA A 28 6.04 -25.96 -4.55
N GLY A 29 6.93 -25.38 -3.74
CA GLY A 29 6.88 -23.97 -3.37
C GLY A 29 6.93 -23.06 -4.60
N ARG A 30 6.22 -21.92 -4.54
CA ARG A 30 6.27 -20.89 -5.58
C ARG A 30 7.65 -20.24 -5.56
N GLU A 31 8.53 -20.62 -6.49
CA GLU A 31 9.81 -19.95 -6.69
C GLU A 31 9.56 -18.64 -7.43
N ILE A 32 9.61 -17.52 -6.70
CA ILE A 32 9.52 -16.18 -7.30
C ILE A 32 10.91 -15.79 -7.77
N THR A 33 11.10 -15.70 -9.09
CA THR A 33 12.40 -15.43 -9.70
C THR A 33 12.75 -13.94 -9.66
N GLU A 34 14.05 -13.62 -9.68
CA GLU A 34 14.54 -12.23 -9.70
C GLU A 34 14.16 -11.46 -10.99
N ASP A 35 13.78 -12.19 -12.04
CA ASP A 35 13.35 -11.72 -13.36
C ASP A 35 11.86 -11.35 -13.43
N CYS A 36 11.17 -11.43 -12.30
CA CYS A 36 9.78 -11.03 -12.21
C CYS A 36 9.56 -9.53 -12.31
N TRP A 37 8.43 -9.15 -12.91
CA TRP A 37 7.91 -7.80 -12.80
C TRP A 37 7.22 -7.67 -11.44
N TRP A 38 7.71 -6.75 -10.61
CA TRP A 38 7.19 -6.55 -9.26
C TRP A 38 6.34 -5.29 -9.21
N MET A 39 5.02 -5.41 -9.24
CA MET A 39 4.15 -4.23 -9.21
C MET A 39 3.35 -4.18 -7.90
N PRO A 40 3.52 -3.12 -7.09
CA PRO A 40 2.66 -2.93 -5.93
C PRO A 40 1.20 -2.79 -6.37
N SER A 41 0.33 -3.59 -5.76
CA SER A 41 -1.09 -3.62 -6.07
C SER A 41 -1.92 -3.24 -4.84
N ILE A 42 -3.15 -2.79 -5.07
CA ILE A 42 -4.17 -2.59 -4.03
C ILE A 42 -5.33 -3.52 -4.27
N GLN A 43 -5.88 -4.08 -3.21
CA GLN A 43 -7.04 -4.95 -3.32
C GLN A 43 -8.30 -4.10 -3.60
N THR A 44 -8.95 -4.32 -4.74
CA THR A 44 -10.16 -3.59 -5.16
C THR A 44 -11.43 -4.45 -5.01
N GLY A 45 -11.27 -5.77 -4.94
CA GLY A 45 -12.31 -6.77 -4.69
C GLY A 45 -11.70 -8.05 -4.12
N PRO A 46 -12.52 -9.06 -3.75
CA PRO A 46 -12.03 -10.31 -3.15
C PRO A 46 -10.88 -10.94 -3.94
N ASP A 47 -11.05 -11.05 -5.26
CA ASP A 47 -10.06 -11.60 -6.19
C ASP A 47 -9.60 -10.57 -7.24
N GLN A 48 -9.76 -9.27 -6.93
CA GLN A 48 -9.41 -8.18 -7.84
C GLN A 48 -8.38 -7.27 -7.21
N ASN A 49 -7.32 -7.01 -7.97
CA ASN A 49 -6.27 -6.07 -7.61
C ASN A 49 -6.19 -4.96 -8.66
N GLY A 50 -6.12 -3.72 -8.19
CA GLY A 50 -5.79 -2.55 -9.01
C GLY A 50 -4.31 -2.22 -8.89
N LEU A 51 -3.71 -1.72 -9.97
CA LEU A 51 -2.31 -1.34 -9.98
C LEU A 51 -2.09 -0.03 -9.21
N ALA A 52 -1.21 -0.04 -8.21
CA ALA A 52 -0.91 1.13 -7.39
C ALA A 52 0.41 1.80 -7.79
N LEU A 53 0.75 1.76 -9.08
CA LEU A 53 2.06 2.17 -9.62
C LEU A 53 2.39 3.63 -9.33
N GLY A 54 1.49 4.55 -9.69
CA GLY A 54 1.72 6.00 -9.58
C GLY A 54 1.47 6.53 -8.17
N LEU A 55 0.37 6.14 -7.54
CA LEU A 55 -0.09 6.75 -6.28
C LEU A 55 0.91 6.66 -5.13
N ARG A 56 1.57 5.51 -4.98
CA ARG A 56 2.57 5.31 -3.92
C ARG A 56 3.74 6.29 -4.00
N ALA A 57 4.06 6.75 -5.22
CA ALA A 57 5.18 7.63 -5.48
C ALA A 57 4.81 9.11 -5.37
N LEU A 58 3.52 9.44 -5.30
CA LEU A 58 3.04 10.82 -5.20
C LEU A 58 3.20 11.39 -3.78
N PRO A 59 3.51 12.69 -3.63
CA PRO A 59 3.64 13.34 -2.32
C PRO A 59 2.36 13.24 -1.48
N GLY A 60 2.51 13.06 -0.17
CA GLY A 60 1.37 12.99 0.75
C GLY A 60 0.79 11.59 0.97
N SER A 61 1.48 10.54 0.50
CA SER A 61 1.15 9.16 0.82
C SER A 61 2.32 8.41 1.48
N ILE A 62 1.99 7.46 2.36
CA ILE A 62 2.95 6.56 3.01
C ILE A 62 2.47 5.11 2.92
N ILE A 63 3.41 4.19 2.72
CA ILE A 63 3.21 2.76 2.98
C ILE A 63 3.73 2.40 4.37
N VAL A 64 2.95 1.61 5.11
CA VAL A 64 3.31 1.01 6.39
C VAL A 64 3.01 -0.49 6.37
N ASP A 65 3.73 -1.25 7.20
CA ASP A 65 3.45 -2.67 7.46
C ASP A 65 2.31 -2.84 8.50
N ALA A 66 2.06 -4.09 8.92
CA ALA A 66 1.10 -4.41 9.97
C ALA A 66 1.45 -3.81 11.34
N SER A 67 2.71 -3.44 11.57
CA SER A 67 3.20 -2.79 12.79
C SER A 67 3.09 -1.26 12.76
N ALA A 68 2.43 -0.69 11.75
CA ALA A 68 2.31 0.76 11.50
C ALA A 68 3.64 1.45 11.17
N LYS A 69 4.70 0.72 10.82
CA LYS A 69 6.02 1.30 10.56
C LYS A 69 6.28 1.43 9.08
N ARG A 70 6.93 2.53 8.72
CA ARG A 70 7.50 2.69 7.37
C ARG A 70 8.78 1.87 7.29
N TYR A 71 9.03 1.28 6.13
CA TYR A 71 10.24 0.48 5.87
C TYR A 71 10.91 0.81 4.54
N MET A 72 10.41 1.81 3.79
CA MET A 72 10.98 2.19 2.50
C MET A 72 10.63 3.61 2.05
N ASN A 73 11.42 4.10 1.08
CA ASN A 73 11.03 5.20 0.20
C ASN A 73 10.03 4.69 -0.85
N LYS A 74 8.78 5.16 -0.78
CA LYS A 74 7.69 4.74 -1.64
C LYS A 74 7.74 5.34 -3.04
N ALA A 75 8.67 6.25 -3.32
CA ALA A 75 8.90 6.85 -4.63
C ALA A 75 9.96 6.12 -5.47
N ARG A 76 10.55 5.01 -4.98
CA ARG A 76 11.46 4.17 -5.78
C ARG A 76 10.72 3.57 -6.99
N SER A 77 11.47 2.98 -7.94
CA SER A 77 10.87 2.23 -9.05
C SER A 77 9.91 1.15 -8.54
N TYR A 78 8.91 0.79 -9.36
CA TYR A 78 7.91 -0.21 -8.96
C TYR A 78 8.56 -1.56 -8.66
N MET A 79 9.54 -1.94 -9.49
CA MET A 79 10.38 -3.12 -9.29
C MET A 79 11.04 -3.15 -7.89
N ALA A 80 11.75 -2.08 -7.53
CA ALA A 80 12.42 -2.01 -6.24
C ALA A 80 11.41 -2.04 -5.09
N THR A 81 10.27 -1.37 -5.27
CA THR A 81 9.23 -1.28 -4.24
C THR A 81 8.59 -2.64 -4.00
N GLY A 82 8.14 -3.33 -5.05
CA GLY A 82 7.53 -4.66 -4.92
C GLY A 82 8.49 -5.69 -4.33
N LYS A 83 9.78 -5.66 -4.71
CA LYS A 83 10.82 -6.50 -4.07
C LYS A 83 10.98 -6.22 -2.58
N ILE A 84 11.01 -4.94 -2.17
CA ILE A 84 11.11 -4.57 -0.75
C ILE A 84 9.85 -5.00 0.00
N MET A 85 8.65 -4.78 -0.55
CA MET A 85 7.39 -5.22 0.05
C MET A 85 7.39 -6.73 0.28
N TYR A 86 7.78 -7.52 -0.73
CA TYR A 86 7.87 -8.97 -0.62
C TYR A 86 8.84 -9.43 0.46
N LYS A 87 10.07 -8.88 0.47
CA LYS A 87 11.08 -9.17 1.51
C LYS A 87 10.63 -8.77 2.90
N HIS A 88 9.73 -7.79 3.00
CA HIS A 88 9.14 -7.32 4.25
C HIS A 88 7.84 -8.06 4.63
N GLY A 89 7.53 -9.19 3.98
CA GLY A 89 6.42 -10.04 4.38
C GLY A 89 5.07 -9.69 3.76
N ALA A 90 4.99 -8.78 2.77
CA ALA A 90 3.72 -8.39 2.15
C ALA A 90 2.98 -9.51 1.39
N ALA A 91 3.60 -10.69 1.26
CA ALA A 91 2.95 -11.90 0.77
C ALA A 91 2.03 -12.56 1.81
N ASN A 92 2.34 -12.38 3.10
CA ASN A 92 1.68 -13.05 4.22
C ASN A 92 0.95 -12.06 5.15
N GLU A 93 1.36 -10.79 5.14
CA GLU A 93 0.84 -9.75 6.02
C GLU A 93 0.21 -8.61 5.23
N ARG A 94 -0.73 -7.89 5.86
CA ARG A 94 -1.34 -6.70 5.26
C ARG A 94 -0.41 -5.51 5.41
N HIS A 95 -0.18 -4.86 4.29
CA HIS A 95 0.48 -3.56 4.22
C HIS A 95 -0.53 -2.51 3.80
N TRP A 96 -0.31 -1.27 4.21
CA TRP A 96 -1.30 -0.22 4.07
C TRP A 96 -0.71 0.98 3.37
N LEU A 97 -1.37 1.42 2.29
CA LEU A 97 -1.14 2.72 1.68
C LEU A 97 -2.07 3.74 2.33
N ILE A 98 -1.49 4.67 3.09
CA ILE A 98 -2.19 5.71 3.82
C ILE A 98 -2.05 7.03 3.07
N MET A 99 -3.18 7.72 2.90
CA MET A 99 -3.29 9.03 2.28
C MET A 99 -4.45 9.81 2.92
N ASP A 100 -4.53 11.12 2.64
CA ASP A 100 -5.62 11.97 3.13
C ASP A 100 -6.58 12.42 2.01
N GLY A 101 -7.67 13.08 2.41
CA GLY A 101 -8.62 13.64 1.45
C GLY A 101 -8.05 14.73 0.52
N ARG A 102 -6.93 15.38 0.87
CA ARG A 102 -6.27 16.37 -0.01
C ARG A 102 -5.52 15.65 -1.12
N PHE A 103 -4.84 14.56 -0.79
CA PHE A 103 -4.17 13.68 -1.75
C PHE A 103 -5.15 13.21 -2.83
N LEU A 104 -6.32 12.69 -2.44
CA LEU A 104 -7.33 12.21 -3.39
C LEU A 104 -7.95 13.29 -4.28
N LYS A 105 -8.06 14.52 -3.75
CA LYS A 105 -8.55 15.66 -4.53
C LYS A 105 -7.51 16.11 -5.55
N ARG A 106 -6.22 16.02 -5.20
CA ARG A 106 -5.11 16.49 -6.03
C ARG A 106 -4.70 15.45 -7.08
N TYR A 107 -4.74 14.19 -6.72
CA TYR A 107 -4.28 13.08 -7.55
C TYR A 107 -5.47 12.19 -7.87
N MET A 108 -6.00 12.30 -9.08
CA MET A 108 -7.04 11.40 -9.55
C MET A 108 -6.49 9.99 -9.65
N PHE A 109 -7.21 9.04 -9.06
CA PHE A 109 -6.95 7.63 -9.23
C PHE A 109 -8.14 7.02 -9.97
N ALA A 110 -7.87 6.35 -11.10
CA ALA A 110 -8.89 5.90 -12.04
C ALA A 110 -9.90 4.93 -11.39
N GLU A 111 -9.45 4.14 -10.43
CA GLU A 111 -10.27 3.15 -9.72
C GLU A 111 -11.07 3.81 -8.59
N LEU A 112 -10.52 4.79 -7.87
CA LEU A 112 -11.24 5.53 -6.82
C LEU A 112 -12.14 6.65 -7.37
N SER A 113 -11.94 7.07 -8.62
CA SER A 113 -12.80 8.03 -9.31
C SER A 113 -14.12 7.38 -9.74
N GLN A 114 -14.13 6.07 -9.99
CA GLN A 114 -15.34 5.30 -10.23
C GLN A 114 -16.11 5.06 -8.93
N LYS A 115 -17.28 5.68 -8.81
CA LYS A 115 -18.12 5.63 -7.61
C LYS A 115 -18.51 4.20 -7.22
N SER A 116 -18.75 3.33 -8.20
CA SER A 116 -19.06 1.90 -8.00
C SER A 116 -17.91 1.18 -7.31
N ILE A 117 -16.71 1.25 -7.87
CA ILE A 117 -15.49 0.62 -7.34
C ILE A 117 -15.18 1.16 -5.94
N ARG A 118 -15.17 2.48 -5.76
CA ARG A 118 -14.95 3.09 -4.44
C ARG A 118 -15.94 2.60 -3.39
N ASN A 119 -17.23 2.53 -3.73
CA ASN A 119 -18.25 2.05 -2.81
C ASN A 119 -18.08 0.56 -2.49
N GLN A 120 -17.69 -0.25 -3.47
CA GLN A 120 -17.37 -1.67 -3.27
C GLN A 120 -16.20 -1.83 -2.31
N MET A 121 -15.10 -1.11 -2.54
CA MET A 121 -13.93 -1.18 -1.67
C MET A 121 -14.21 -0.70 -0.23
N LEU A 122 -15.08 0.31 -0.07
CA LEU A 122 -15.53 0.77 1.25
C LEU A 122 -16.35 -0.31 1.96
N LYS A 123 -17.24 -0.99 1.24
CA LYS A 123 -18.07 -2.06 1.79
C LYS A 123 -17.26 -3.31 2.16
N SER A 124 -16.25 -3.64 1.36
CA SER A 124 -15.38 -4.81 1.61
C SER A 124 -14.29 -4.55 2.65
N GLY A 125 -14.08 -3.30 3.06
CA GLY A 125 -13.03 -2.92 4.00
C GLY A 125 -11.62 -2.83 3.39
N PHE A 126 -11.47 -3.02 2.07
CA PHE A 126 -10.20 -2.79 1.37
C PHE A 126 -9.85 -1.31 1.28
N LEU A 127 -10.89 -0.47 1.30
CA LEU A 127 -10.78 0.96 1.48
C LEU A 127 -11.39 1.34 2.82
N GLN A 128 -10.59 1.94 3.69
CA GLN A 128 -11.09 2.42 4.97
C GLN A 128 -11.02 3.93 5.01
N ARG A 129 -12.12 4.54 5.43
CA ARG A 129 -12.21 5.99 5.64
C ARG A 129 -12.63 6.27 7.09
N THR A 130 -11.90 7.19 7.71
CA THR A 130 -12.15 7.69 9.07
C THR A 130 -11.84 9.17 9.16
N ASP A 131 -12.32 9.82 10.21
CA ASP A 131 -12.05 11.24 10.47
C ASP A 131 -10.87 11.43 11.47
N SER A 132 -10.36 10.34 12.06
CA SER A 132 -9.20 10.35 12.95
C SER A 132 -8.22 9.20 12.66
N VAL A 133 -6.96 9.37 13.06
CA VAL A 133 -5.91 8.33 12.97
C VAL A 133 -6.20 7.17 13.93
N SER A 134 -6.74 7.47 15.12
CA SER A 134 -7.10 6.44 16.11
C SER A 134 -8.17 5.50 15.56
N ASP A 135 -9.23 6.05 14.97
CA ASP A 135 -10.29 5.24 14.35
C ASP A 135 -9.77 4.48 13.14
N LEU A 136 -8.80 5.06 12.41
CA LEU A 136 -8.14 4.38 11.31
C LEU A 136 -7.44 3.14 11.85
N ALA A 137 -6.50 3.32 12.78
CA ALA A 137 -5.73 2.23 13.37
C ALA A 137 -6.60 1.10 13.90
N ALA A 138 -7.69 1.44 14.60
CA ALA A 138 -8.65 0.47 15.11
C ALA A 138 -9.28 -0.39 14.01
N LYS A 139 -9.70 0.20 12.88
CA LYS A 139 -10.25 -0.55 11.75
C LYS A 139 -9.21 -1.38 10.99
N CYS A 140 -7.93 -1.03 11.11
CA CYS A 140 -6.82 -1.76 10.51
C CYS A 140 -6.30 -2.91 11.38
N GLY A 141 -6.67 -2.96 12.67
CA GLY A 141 -6.02 -3.81 13.65
C GLY A 141 -4.60 -3.37 14.00
N ILE A 142 -4.32 -2.07 13.94
CA ILE A 142 -3.01 -1.45 14.21
C ILE A 142 -3.07 -0.69 15.53
N ASP A 143 -1.94 -0.60 16.24
CA ASP A 143 -1.80 0.27 17.41
C ASP A 143 -1.98 1.76 17.04
N PRO A 144 -2.96 2.48 17.63
CA PRO A 144 -3.24 3.88 17.30
C PRO A 144 -2.10 4.82 17.66
N ALA A 145 -1.36 4.57 18.74
CA ALA A 145 -0.24 5.40 19.16
C ALA A 145 0.95 5.24 18.21
N ILE A 146 1.25 4.00 17.79
CA ILE A 146 2.33 3.76 16.82
C ILE A 146 1.99 4.42 15.48
N LEU A 147 0.75 4.26 15.00
CA LEU A 147 0.33 4.86 13.74
C LEU A 147 0.39 6.39 13.78
N GLN A 148 -0.09 7.00 14.86
CA GLN A 148 -0.03 8.45 15.06
C GLN A 148 1.41 8.95 15.04
N ASN A 149 2.32 8.30 15.78
CA ASN A 149 3.74 8.65 15.79
C ASN A 149 4.37 8.56 14.40
N THR A 150 4.06 7.51 13.64
CA THR A 150 4.56 7.36 12.26
C THR A 150 4.07 8.50 11.35
N ILE A 151 2.79 8.87 11.46
CA ILE A 151 2.20 9.97 10.68
C ILE A 151 2.81 11.31 11.09
N ASP A 152 2.97 11.58 12.38
CA ASP A 152 3.53 12.84 12.88
C ASP A 152 4.99 13.01 12.49
N ARG A 153 5.79 11.94 12.59
CA ARG A 153 7.18 11.93 12.12
C ARG A 153 7.26 12.21 10.61
N PHE A 154 6.44 11.52 9.81
CA PHE A 154 6.38 11.76 8.37
C PHE A 154 5.96 13.20 8.03
N ASN A 155 4.95 13.74 8.71
CA ASN A 155 4.50 15.10 8.50
C ASN A 155 5.55 16.13 8.94
N SER A 156 6.40 15.80 9.91
CA SER A 156 7.57 16.62 10.25
C SER A 156 8.53 16.71 9.08
N PHE A 157 8.85 15.60 8.42
CA PHE A 157 9.69 15.61 7.21
C PHE A 157 9.09 16.43 6.08
N ALA A 158 7.78 16.30 5.86
CA ALA A 158 7.09 17.08 4.83
C ALA A 158 7.17 18.60 5.05
N ARG A 159 7.28 19.06 6.31
CA ARG A 159 7.49 20.48 6.64
C ARG A 159 8.93 20.94 6.38
N HIS A 160 9.91 20.07 6.60
CA HIS A 160 11.33 20.38 6.40
C HIS A 160 11.83 20.10 4.96
N GLY A 161 11.02 19.43 4.14
CA GLY A 161 11.36 19.08 2.76
C GLY A 161 12.37 17.92 2.64
N VAL A 162 12.69 17.25 3.75
CA VAL A 162 13.67 16.16 3.78
C VAL A 162 13.11 15.00 4.60
N ASP A 163 12.95 13.84 3.96
CA ASP A 163 12.63 12.58 4.63
C ASP A 163 13.90 11.93 5.16
N GLU A 164 14.23 12.18 6.43
CA GLU A 164 15.46 11.67 7.05
C GLU A 164 15.50 10.13 7.14
N ASP A 165 14.33 9.48 7.21
CA ASP A 165 14.25 8.03 7.35
C ASP A 165 14.65 7.31 6.05
N PHE A 166 14.25 7.83 4.88
CA PHE A 166 14.42 7.13 3.59
C PHE A 166 14.87 8.00 2.41
N ARG A 167 15.25 9.25 2.68
CA ARG A 167 15.78 10.23 1.72
C ARG A 167 14.90 10.39 0.48
N ARG A 168 13.59 10.49 0.68
CA ARG A 168 12.63 10.91 -0.35
C ARG A 168 12.73 12.42 -0.56
N ILE A 169 12.96 12.83 -1.80
CA ILE A 169 12.97 14.23 -2.28
C ILE A 169 11.78 14.38 -3.22
#